data_AF-A0A8T3QD91-F1
#
_entry.id   AF-A0A8T3QD91-F1
#
_cell.length_a   1.000
_cell.length_b   1.000
_cell.length_c   1.000
_cell.angle_alpha   90.00
_cell.angle_beta   90.00
_cell.angle_gamma   90.00
#
_symmetry.space_group_name_H-M   'P 1'
#
loop_
_entity.id
_entity.type
_entity.pdbx_description
1 polymer ?
#
loop_
_entity_poly.entity_id
_entity_poly.type
_entity_poly.pdbx_seq_one_letter_code
_entity_poly.pdbx_strand_id
1 'polypeptide(L)'
;MIVEPVPGRGSVHVRLRGDGTGGAPFLLLSHLDVVPASAQRWTHDPFSADIADGYVYGRGAVDMKGMVALELGVISQLVAEARAFGLDPARDPIPGLRRDVIFTCTADEEAGGAAGAGWLARHEPDWLRAAGAVNECGGVSVTVAGSRLYPIQVAEKGYAAYRIRITGTWGHGSMPREDNAAVLAARVITRLAEPGPIRLTPVMTRFLEAAAGALPEQVGSLLGRIAAGDANADRALGAVCDPMYARALRALVRD
;
A
#
# COMPACT_ATOMS: atom_id res chain seq x y z
N MET A 1 20.29 -2.21 -13.26
CA MET A 1 19.64 -1.91 -14.55
C MET A 1 18.64 -0.80 -14.31
N ILE A 2 18.49 0.14 -15.25
CA ILE A 2 17.43 1.15 -15.21
C ILE A 2 16.56 0.93 -16.46
N VAL A 3 15.25 0.88 -16.28
CA VAL A 3 14.26 0.67 -17.34
C VAL A 3 13.34 1.88 -17.37
N GLU A 4 13.23 2.57 -18.51
CA GLU A 4 12.43 3.79 -18.65
C GLU A 4 11.43 3.68 -19.81
N PRO A 5 10.26 3.03 -19.62
CA PRO A 5 9.25 2.93 -20.68
C PRO A 5 8.62 4.29 -21.00
N VAL A 6 8.70 5.23 -20.06
CA VAL A 6 8.39 6.65 -20.23
C VAL A 6 9.66 7.43 -19.95
N PRO A 7 10.15 8.28 -20.89
CA PRO A 7 11.38 9.04 -20.70
C PRO A 7 11.40 9.83 -19.38
N GLY A 8 12.47 9.67 -18.59
CA GLY A 8 12.62 10.34 -17.29
C GLY A 8 11.81 9.71 -16.15
N ARG A 9 11.19 8.54 -16.37
CA ARG A 9 10.53 7.73 -15.34
C ARG A 9 11.16 6.34 -15.30
N GLY A 10 12.26 6.24 -14.57
CA GLY A 10 13.03 5.01 -14.46
C GLY A 10 12.59 4.11 -13.33
N SER A 11 12.41 2.83 -13.63
CA SER A 11 12.40 1.75 -12.65
C SER A 11 13.84 1.23 -12.47
N VAL A 12 14.22 0.93 -11.24
CA VAL A 12 15.58 0.50 -10.88
C VAL A 12 15.56 -0.95 -10.42
N HIS A 13 16.45 -1.76 -10.98
CA HIS A 13 16.54 -3.20 -10.70
C HIS A 13 17.96 -3.63 -10.38
N VAL A 14 18.09 -4.42 -9.32
CA VAL A 14 19.34 -5.07 -8.88
C VAL A 14 19.05 -6.52 -8.55
N ARG A 15 19.98 -7.41 -8.88
CA ARG A 15 19.97 -8.80 -8.43
C ARG A 15 21.28 -9.11 -7.75
N LEU A 16 21.21 -9.54 -6.49
CA LEU A 16 22.32 -10.13 -5.77
C LEU A 16 22.21 -11.65 -5.86
N ARG A 17 23.30 -12.32 -6.23
CA ARG A 17 23.31 -13.77 -6.42
C ARG A 17 23.46 -14.50 -5.08
N GLY A 18 22.68 -15.55 -4.87
CA GLY A 18 22.91 -16.53 -3.83
C GLY A 18 23.75 -17.70 -4.32
N ASP A 19 24.02 -18.67 -3.44
CA ASP A 19 24.74 -19.91 -3.75
C ASP A 19 23.92 -20.92 -4.59
N GLY A 20 22.65 -20.58 -4.88
CA GLY A 20 21.74 -21.40 -5.68
C GLY A 20 21.08 -22.56 -4.93
N THR A 21 21.41 -22.80 -3.65
CA THR A 21 20.86 -23.92 -2.86
C THR A 21 19.43 -23.67 -2.37
N GLY A 22 18.96 -22.42 -2.42
CA GLY A 22 17.63 -22.06 -2.02
C GLY A 22 16.60 -22.30 -3.11
N GLY A 23 16.91 -22.04 -4.39
CA GLY A 23 15.94 -22.08 -5.49
C GLY A 23 15.51 -20.68 -5.93
N ALA A 24 14.23 -20.47 -6.28
CA ALA A 24 13.72 -19.20 -6.80
C ALA A 24 14.05 -17.98 -5.89
N PRO A 25 14.25 -16.79 -6.48
CA PRO A 25 14.71 -15.59 -5.78
C PRO A 25 13.68 -15.08 -4.76
N PHE A 26 14.12 -14.18 -3.88
CA PHE A 26 13.26 -13.37 -3.03
C PHE A 26 13.22 -11.92 -3.54
N LEU A 27 12.05 -11.29 -3.53
CA LEU A 27 11.84 -9.95 -4.09
C LEU A 27 11.66 -8.90 -2.98
N LEU A 28 12.43 -7.83 -3.08
CA LEU A 28 12.18 -6.55 -2.41
C LEU A 28 11.56 -5.63 -3.45
N LEU A 29 10.28 -5.27 -3.27
CA LEU A 29 9.48 -4.53 -4.24
C LEU A 29 9.01 -3.20 -3.64
N SER A 30 9.48 -2.11 -4.23
CA SER A 30 9.07 -0.76 -3.86
C SER A 30 8.71 0.09 -5.09
N HIS A 31 8.29 1.33 -4.88
CA HIS A 31 8.13 2.35 -5.91
C HIS A 31 8.86 3.64 -5.54
N LEU A 32 9.16 4.46 -6.55
CA LEU A 32 9.95 5.68 -6.44
C LEU A 32 9.11 6.95 -6.58
N ASP A 33 7.94 6.83 -7.19
CA ASP A 33 7.04 7.94 -7.40
C ASP A 33 6.30 8.31 -6.11
N VAL A 34 5.66 9.48 -6.16
CA VAL A 34 4.91 10.03 -5.02
C VAL A 34 3.75 10.83 -5.58
N VAL A 35 2.63 10.88 -4.85
CA VAL A 35 1.56 11.83 -5.19
C VAL A 35 2.00 13.30 -5.10
N PRO A 36 1.32 14.21 -5.82
CA PRO A 36 1.56 15.65 -5.72
C PRO A 36 1.45 16.20 -4.29
N ALA A 37 2.24 17.23 -3.99
CA ALA A 37 2.18 17.96 -2.73
C ALA A 37 2.15 19.48 -2.98
N SER A 38 1.21 20.18 -2.32
CA SER A 38 1.11 21.65 -2.36
C SER A 38 1.78 22.21 -1.11
N ALA A 39 2.91 22.89 -1.28
CA ALA A 39 3.71 23.43 -0.18
C ALA A 39 2.92 24.32 0.79
N GLN A 40 1.91 25.05 0.30
CA GLN A 40 1.07 25.93 1.13
C GLN A 40 0.23 25.20 2.18
N ARG A 41 0.05 23.88 2.04
CA ARG A 41 -0.71 23.04 2.97
C ARG A 41 0.19 22.27 3.95
N TRP A 42 1.50 22.48 3.89
CA TRP A 42 2.46 21.77 4.72
C TRP A 42 3.10 22.72 5.74
N THR A 43 3.38 22.19 6.93
CA THR A 43 4.14 22.87 7.98
C THR A 43 5.63 22.89 7.71
N HIS A 44 6.12 21.92 6.93
CA HIS A 44 7.49 21.79 6.44
C HIS A 44 7.46 21.73 4.91
N ASP A 45 8.51 22.16 4.21
CA ASP A 45 8.53 21.99 2.76
C ASP A 45 8.41 20.49 2.42
N PRO A 46 7.46 20.07 1.55
CA PRO A 46 7.16 18.67 1.31
C PRO A 46 8.33 17.88 0.71
N PHE A 47 9.35 18.52 0.16
CA PHE A 47 10.49 17.86 -0.47
C PHE A 47 11.83 18.18 0.21
N SER A 48 11.81 18.84 1.36
CA SER A 48 13.00 19.16 2.17
C SER A 48 13.57 17.97 2.93
N ALA A 49 12.71 17.02 3.33
CA ALA A 49 13.03 15.97 4.29
C ALA A 49 13.48 16.52 5.66
N ASP A 50 12.88 17.63 6.11
CA ASP A 50 13.13 18.22 7.42
C ASP A 50 13.00 17.18 8.54
N ILE A 51 13.94 17.20 9.50
CA ILE A 51 13.86 16.39 10.72
C ILE A 51 13.35 17.28 11.85
N ALA A 52 12.17 16.97 12.38
CA ALA A 52 11.55 17.68 13.49
C ALA A 52 10.79 16.71 14.39
N ASP A 53 10.75 16.96 15.71
CA ASP A 53 10.01 16.15 16.69
C ASP A 53 10.31 14.63 16.67
N GLY A 54 11.50 14.25 16.18
CA GLY A 54 11.89 12.84 16.02
C GLY A 54 11.38 12.17 14.74
N TYR A 55 10.78 12.92 13.82
CA TYR A 55 10.22 12.45 12.55
C TYR A 55 10.89 13.12 11.35
N VAL A 56 10.84 12.44 10.20
CA VAL A 56 11.19 13.01 8.89
C VAL A 56 9.91 13.50 8.22
N TYR A 57 9.85 14.81 7.95
CA TYR A 57 8.75 15.44 7.22
C TYR A 57 9.07 15.51 5.73
N GLY A 58 8.38 14.71 4.94
CA GLY A 58 8.51 14.76 3.48
C GLY A 58 7.48 13.91 2.76
N ARG A 59 7.01 14.38 1.61
CA ARG A 59 6.24 13.59 0.64
C ARG A 59 7.14 12.47 0.14
N GLY A 60 6.72 11.23 0.36
CA GLY A 60 7.55 10.06 0.11
C GLY A 60 8.10 9.40 1.38
N ALA A 61 8.15 10.10 2.51
CA ALA A 61 8.83 9.59 3.70
C ALA A 61 8.22 8.27 4.22
N VAL A 62 6.88 8.18 4.23
CA VAL A 62 6.16 6.96 4.60
C VAL A 62 5.85 6.11 3.37
N ASP A 63 5.22 6.72 2.37
CA ASP A 63 4.79 6.09 1.11
C ASP A 63 5.58 6.68 -0.07
N MET A 64 6.58 5.97 -0.60
CA MET A 64 7.19 4.78 0.05
C MET A 64 8.72 4.80 0.14
N LYS A 65 9.34 5.98 -0.01
CA LYS A 65 10.80 6.14 -0.02
C LYS A 65 11.48 5.73 1.29
N GLY A 66 10.77 5.76 2.42
CA GLY A 66 11.29 5.21 3.67
C GLY A 66 11.60 3.71 3.56
N MET A 67 10.70 2.94 2.93
CA MET A 67 10.92 1.51 2.67
C MET A 67 12.02 1.29 1.63
N VAL A 68 12.05 2.10 0.56
CA VAL A 68 13.16 2.09 -0.42
C VAL A 68 14.51 2.27 0.27
N ALA A 69 14.61 3.20 1.23
CA ALA A 69 15.85 3.45 1.97
C ALA A 69 16.24 2.26 2.85
N LEU A 70 15.28 1.60 3.50
CA LEU A 70 15.51 0.38 4.30
C LEU A 70 16.01 -0.77 3.43
N GLU A 71 15.34 -1.04 2.31
CA GLU A 71 15.73 -2.08 1.36
C GLU A 71 17.12 -1.80 0.77
N LEU A 72 17.39 -0.55 0.38
CA LEU A 72 18.71 -0.15 -0.10
C LEU A 72 19.79 -0.31 0.98
N GLY A 73 19.45 -0.08 2.26
CA GLY A 73 20.33 -0.35 3.39
C GLY A 73 20.72 -1.83 3.47
N VAL A 74 19.75 -2.74 3.35
CA VAL A 74 19.99 -4.20 3.30
C VAL A 74 20.87 -4.58 2.11
N ILE A 75 20.55 -4.07 0.92
CA ILE A 75 21.37 -4.31 -0.29
C ILE A 75 22.81 -3.81 -0.08
N SER A 76 22.97 -2.61 0.48
CA SER A 76 24.28 -2.01 0.74
C SER A 76 25.09 -2.83 1.75
N GLN A 77 24.44 -3.35 2.78
CA GLN A 77 25.09 -4.24 3.76
C GLN A 77 25.59 -5.53 3.10
N LEU A 78 24.75 -6.22 2.33
CA LEU A 78 25.12 -7.45 1.63
C LEU A 78 26.28 -7.23 0.63
N VAL A 79 26.24 -6.11 -0.09
CA VAL A 79 27.31 -5.68 -1.00
C VAL A 79 28.61 -5.42 -0.25
N ALA A 80 28.55 -4.75 0.91
CA ALA A 80 29.72 -4.47 1.73
C ALA A 80 30.34 -5.76 2.32
N GLU A 81 29.50 -6.68 2.79
CA GLU A 81 29.92 -7.99 3.29
C GLU A 81 30.66 -8.78 2.20
N ALA A 82 30.07 -8.93 1.01
CA ALA A 82 30.73 -9.63 -0.10
C ALA A 82 32.10 -9.00 -0.46
N ARG A 83 32.19 -7.67 -0.50
CA ARG A 83 33.45 -6.97 -0.75
C ARG A 83 34.50 -7.22 0.34
N ALA A 84 34.08 -7.35 1.60
CA ALA A 84 34.99 -7.69 2.70
C ALA A 84 35.60 -9.10 2.54
N PHE A 85 34.91 -10.01 1.84
CA PHE A 85 35.44 -11.32 1.44
C PHE A 85 36.25 -11.29 0.14
N GLY A 86 36.47 -10.12 -0.46
CA GLY A 86 37.20 -9.97 -1.73
C GLY A 86 36.40 -10.39 -2.97
N LEU A 87 35.07 -10.47 -2.86
CA LEU A 87 34.17 -10.86 -3.95
C LEU A 87 33.66 -9.63 -4.71
N ASP A 88 33.34 -9.82 -5.99
CA ASP A 88 32.60 -8.85 -6.81
C ASP A 88 31.09 -9.10 -6.68
N PRO A 89 30.33 -8.31 -5.90
CA PRO A 89 28.91 -8.54 -5.67
C PRO A 89 28.03 -8.41 -6.93
N ALA A 90 28.57 -7.89 -8.04
CA ALA A 90 27.88 -7.89 -9.32
C ALA A 90 27.94 -9.25 -10.06
N ARG A 91 28.86 -10.13 -9.66
CA ARG A 91 29.15 -11.39 -10.39
C ARG A 91 29.12 -12.61 -9.48
N ASP A 92 29.68 -12.47 -8.28
CA ASP A 92 29.90 -13.53 -7.33
C ASP A 92 28.70 -13.68 -6.37
N PRO A 93 28.43 -14.91 -5.88
CA PRO A 93 27.43 -15.13 -4.84
C PRO A 93 27.75 -14.37 -3.55
N ILE A 94 26.74 -13.75 -2.94
CA ILE A 94 26.87 -13.11 -1.63
C ILE A 94 27.00 -14.20 -0.56
N PRO A 95 28.04 -14.15 0.31
CA PRO A 95 28.21 -15.11 1.38
C PRO A 95 26.97 -15.21 2.29
N GLY A 96 26.54 -16.44 2.61
CA GLY A 96 25.38 -16.71 3.46
C GLY A 96 24.02 -16.60 2.75
N LEU A 97 23.97 -16.09 1.52
CA LEU A 97 22.73 -15.98 0.77
C LEU A 97 22.45 -17.24 -0.04
N ARG A 98 21.33 -17.91 0.24
CA ARG A 98 20.96 -19.19 -0.42
C ARG A 98 20.15 -19.03 -1.71
N ARG A 99 19.39 -17.93 -1.82
CA ARG A 99 18.55 -17.57 -2.97
C ARG A 99 18.98 -16.21 -3.47
N ASP A 100 18.86 -15.97 -4.76
CA ASP A 100 19.04 -14.62 -5.28
C ASP A 100 18.08 -13.63 -4.59
N VAL A 101 18.54 -12.41 -4.33
CA VAL A 101 17.68 -11.30 -3.90
C VAL A 101 17.52 -10.35 -5.07
N ILE A 102 16.28 -10.14 -5.47
CA ILE A 102 15.90 -9.14 -6.45
C ILE A 102 15.42 -7.90 -5.70
N PHE A 103 15.98 -6.76 -6.04
CA PHE A 103 15.51 -5.45 -5.59
C PHE A 103 14.96 -4.71 -6.80
N THR A 104 13.67 -4.38 -6.75
CA THR A 104 12.95 -3.71 -7.82
C THR A 104 12.21 -2.50 -7.25
N CYS A 105 12.58 -1.30 -7.72
CA CYS A 105 11.81 -0.09 -7.48
C CYS A 105 11.13 0.37 -8.76
N THR A 106 9.80 0.44 -8.76
CA THR A 106 8.98 0.84 -9.90
C THR A 106 8.73 2.35 -9.94
N ALA A 107 8.26 2.87 -11.08
CA ALA A 107 8.28 4.31 -11.35
C ALA A 107 6.91 5.02 -11.38
N ASP A 108 5.80 4.28 -11.22
CA ASP A 108 4.46 4.83 -11.44
C ASP A 108 3.34 4.13 -10.65
N GLU A 109 3.64 3.58 -9.47
CA GLU A 109 2.63 2.89 -8.65
C GLU A 109 1.42 3.79 -8.38
N GLU A 110 1.66 5.04 -7.98
CA GLU A 110 0.64 6.03 -7.61
C GLU A 110 -0.19 6.51 -8.81
N ALA A 111 0.26 6.16 -10.03
CA ALA A 111 -0.43 6.41 -11.29
C ALA A 111 -1.05 5.13 -11.90
N GLY A 112 -1.06 4.02 -11.16
CA GLY A 112 -1.68 2.76 -11.54
C GLY A 112 -0.72 1.67 -12.06
N GLY A 113 0.60 1.90 -11.99
CA GLY A 113 1.63 0.88 -12.17
C GLY A 113 1.84 0.38 -13.62
N ALA A 114 1.27 1.04 -14.62
CA ALA A 114 1.26 0.54 -16.00
C ALA A 114 2.64 0.59 -16.68
N ALA A 115 3.44 1.63 -16.39
CA ALA A 115 4.78 1.87 -16.91
C ALA A 115 5.90 1.28 -16.01
N GLY A 116 5.59 0.90 -14.78
CA GLY A 116 6.48 0.23 -13.84
C GLY A 116 6.22 -1.27 -13.80
N ALA A 117 5.58 -1.75 -12.73
CA ALA A 117 5.32 -3.17 -12.51
C ALA A 117 4.60 -3.85 -13.68
N GLY A 118 3.57 -3.19 -14.23
CA GLY A 118 2.80 -3.69 -15.36
C GLY A 118 3.64 -3.83 -16.63
N TRP A 119 4.55 -2.89 -16.90
CA TRP A 119 5.46 -2.99 -18.04
C TRP A 119 6.45 -4.13 -17.86
N LEU A 120 7.05 -4.26 -16.67
CA LEU A 120 7.98 -5.34 -16.34
C LEU A 120 7.31 -6.70 -16.46
N ALA A 121 6.09 -6.85 -15.94
CA ALA A 121 5.35 -8.11 -16.05
C ALA A 121 5.15 -8.57 -17.50
N ARG A 122 5.05 -7.64 -18.45
CA ARG A 122 4.86 -7.94 -19.89
C ARG A 122 6.16 -8.14 -20.66
N HIS A 123 7.23 -7.41 -20.32
CA HIS A 123 8.44 -7.37 -21.15
C HIS A 123 9.67 -7.96 -20.47
N GLU A 124 9.77 -7.82 -19.15
CA GLU A 124 10.93 -8.23 -18.34
C GLU A 124 10.48 -8.94 -17.04
N PRO A 125 9.68 -10.03 -17.14
CA PRO A 125 9.02 -10.63 -15.98
C PRO A 125 9.99 -11.22 -14.95
N ASP A 126 11.24 -11.46 -15.34
CA ASP A 126 12.26 -12.02 -14.47
C ASP A 126 12.70 -11.05 -13.35
N TRP A 127 12.34 -9.76 -13.44
CA TRP A 127 12.50 -8.79 -12.34
C TRP A 127 11.38 -8.85 -11.30
N LEU A 128 10.33 -9.65 -11.55
CA LEU A 128 9.19 -9.82 -10.65
C LEU A 128 8.96 -11.28 -10.22
N ARG A 129 9.47 -12.26 -10.99
CA ARG A 129 9.35 -13.68 -10.67
C ARG A 129 10.20 -14.05 -9.45
N ALA A 130 9.55 -14.32 -8.34
CA ALA A 130 10.18 -14.70 -7.08
C ALA A 130 9.35 -15.76 -6.33
N ALA A 131 9.99 -16.45 -5.39
CA ALA A 131 9.32 -17.38 -4.46
C ALA A 131 8.39 -16.65 -3.48
N GLY A 132 8.68 -15.37 -3.23
CA GLY A 132 7.91 -14.47 -2.37
C GLY A 132 8.49 -13.07 -2.47
N ALA A 133 7.72 -12.09 -1.99
CA ALA A 133 8.11 -10.69 -1.99
C ALA A 133 7.80 -10.04 -0.66
N VAL A 134 8.61 -9.05 -0.30
CA VAL A 134 8.23 -7.98 0.64
C VAL A 134 7.96 -6.75 -0.22
N ASN A 135 6.75 -6.20 -0.08
CA ASN A 135 6.30 -5.05 -0.85
C ASN A 135 5.79 -3.93 0.06
N GLU A 136 5.41 -2.81 -0.57
CA GLU A 136 4.72 -1.72 0.09
C GLU A 136 3.47 -2.18 0.84
N CYS A 137 3.11 -1.43 1.88
CA CYS A 137 1.87 -1.54 2.61
C CYS A 137 1.69 -2.93 3.24
N GLY A 138 2.14 -3.03 4.49
CA GLY A 138 1.82 -4.18 5.32
C GLY A 138 2.22 -4.09 6.78
N GLY A 139 2.90 -3.01 7.20
CA GLY A 139 3.60 -2.97 8.48
C GLY A 139 3.56 -1.62 9.19
N VAL A 140 2.53 -0.79 8.97
CA VAL A 140 2.28 0.25 9.98
C VAL A 140 1.79 -0.44 11.24
N SER A 141 2.62 -0.43 12.26
CA SER A 141 2.25 -0.96 13.55
C SER A 141 1.07 -0.16 14.11
N VAL A 142 0.05 -0.86 14.59
CA VAL A 142 -1.18 -0.24 15.09
C VAL A 142 -1.24 -0.39 16.59
N THR A 143 -1.60 0.68 17.30
CA THR A 143 -1.84 0.63 18.75
C THR A 143 -3.34 0.69 18.99
N VAL A 144 -3.92 -0.38 19.53
CA VAL A 144 -5.36 -0.49 19.82
C VAL A 144 -5.55 -0.87 21.29
N ALA A 145 -6.29 -0.05 22.03
CA ALA A 145 -6.57 -0.25 23.46
C ALA A 145 -5.30 -0.55 24.29
N GLY A 146 -4.20 0.16 24.01
CA GLY A 146 -2.91 -0.01 24.69
C GLY A 146 -2.04 -1.15 24.18
N SER A 147 -2.57 -2.05 23.35
CA SER A 147 -1.81 -3.14 22.74
C SER A 147 -1.24 -2.73 21.38
N ARG A 148 0.05 -3.02 21.15
CA ARG A 148 0.73 -2.80 19.86
C ARG A 148 0.65 -4.07 19.01
N LEU A 149 0.08 -3.95 17.81
CA LEU A 149 0.05 -5.02 16.82
C LEU A 149 0.96 -4.66 15.63
N TYR A 150 1.59 -5.69 15.09
CA TYR A 150 2.39 -5.62 13.85
C TYR A 150 1.69 -6.50 12.83
N PRO A 151 0.72 -5.95 12.08
CA PRO A 151 0.03 -6.73 11.06
C PRO A 151 1.03 -7.17 9.99
N ILE A 152 0.69 -8.25 9.30
CA ILE A 152 1.35 -8.68 8.07
C ILE A 152 0.26 -8.72 7.01
N GLN A 153 0.31 -7.78 6.07
CA GLN A 153 -0.61 -7.75 4.94
C GLN A 153 -0.22 -8.83 3.94
N VAL A 154 -1.21 -9.59 3.47
CA VAL A 154 -1.02 -10.68 2.50
C VAL A 154 -1.93 -10.55 1.28
N ALA A 155 -2.76 -9.50 1.24
CA ALA A 155 -3.69 -9.20 0.18
C ALA A 155 -4.14 -7.73 0.26
N GLU A 156 -4.56 -7.19 -0.88
CA GLU A 156 -5.10 -5.85 -1.03
C GLU A 156 -6.46 -5.90 -1.73
N LYS A 157 -7.30 -4.89 -1.47
CA LYS A 157 -8.52 -4.68 -2.28
C LYS A 157 -8.11 -4.18 -3.65
N GLY A 158 -8.70 -4.73 -4.70
CA GLY A 158 -8.66 -4.10 -6.01
C GLY A 158 -9.49 -2.82 -6.02
N TYR A 159 -9.23 -1.95 -6.98
CA TYR A 159 -10.07 -0.78 -7.25
C TYR A 159 -10.52 -0.74 -8.70
N ALA A 160 -11.67 -0.10 -8.95
CA ALA A 160 -12.18 0.15 -10.29
C ALA A 160 -12.57 1.63 -10.40
N ALA A 161 -11.90 2.36 -11.29
CA ALA A 161 -12.17 3.76 -11.54
C ALA A 161 -13.17 3.93 -12.69
N TYR A 162 -14.24 4.70 -12.46
CA TYR A 162 -15.28 4.98 -13.47
C TYR A 162 -15.36 6.47 -13.78
N ARG A 163 -15.55 6.80 -15.06
CA ARG A 163 -15.96 8.14 -15.50
C ARG A 163 -17.45 8.13 -15.80
N ILE A 164 -18.25 8.79 -14.97
CA ILE A 164 -19.70 8.88 -15.13
C ILE A 164 -20.04 10.22 -15.78
N ARG A 165 -20.71 10.18 -16.94
CA ARG A 165 -21.27 11.37 -17.60
C ARG A 165 -22.78 11.38 -17.43
N ILE A 166 -23.32 12.49 -16.93
CA ILE A 166 -24.75 12.67 -16.70
C ILE A 166 -25.23 13.80 -17.60
N THR A 167 -26.25 13.52 -18.41
CA THR A 167 -26.87 14.46 -19.33
C THR A 167 -28.32 14.67 -18.92
N GLY A 168 -28.79 15.91 -19.03
CA GLY A 168 -30.15 16.28 -18.68
C GLY A 168 -30.60 17.52 -19.42
N THR A 169 -31.86 17.90 -19.25
CA THR A 169 -32.46 19.05 -19.94
C THR A 169 -32.11 20.35 -19.20
N TRP A 170 -31.70 21.38 -19.94
CA TRP A 170 -31.44 22.72 -19.38
C TRP A 170 -32.76 23.47 -19.10
N GLY A 171 -32.75 24.42 -18.16
CA GLY A 171 -33.93 25.20 -17.82
C GLY A 171 -33.60 26.45 -17.01
N HIS A 172 -34.56 27.38 -16.92
CA HIS A 172 -34.42 28.61 -16.13
C HIS A 172 -34.33 28.27 -14.63
N GLY A 173 -33.45 28.95 -13.87
CA GLY A 173 -33.21 28.62 -12.46
C GLY A 173 -34.43 28.73 -11.54
N SER A 174 -35.41 29.56 -11.90
CA SER A 174 -36.69 29.67 -11.17
C SER A 174 -37.74 28.62 -11.56
N MET A 175 -37.46 27.79 -12.57
CA MET A 175 -38.35 26.73 -13.06
C MET A 175 -37.56 25.40 -13.16
N PRO A 176 -37.12 24.84 -12.03
CA PRO A 176 -36.26 23.66 -12.02
C PRO A 176 -36.98 22.45 -12.63
N ARG A 177 -36.24 21.66 -13.39
CA ARG A 177 -36.73 20.41 -13.99
C ARG A 177 -36.16 19.19 -13.26
N GLU A 178 -36.94 18.14 -13.15
CA GLU A 178 -36.50 16.88 -12.54
C GLU A 178 -35.46 16.13 -13.37
N ASP A 179 -35.47 16.33 -14.70
CA ASP A 179 -34.53 15.74 -15.65
C ASP A 179 -33.25 16.59 -15.84
N ASN A 180 -32.99 17.56 -14.96
CA ASN A 180 -31.78 18.36 -14.99
C ASN A 180 -30.54 17.54 -14.59
N ALA A 181 -29.42 17.76 -15.26
CA ALA A 181 -28.18 17.01 -15.04
C ALA A 181 -27.67 17.10 -13.58
N ALA A 182 -27.79 18.25 -12.91
CA ALA A 182 -27.34 18.40 -11.53
C ALA A 182 -28.23 17.63 -10.55
N VAL A 183 -29.54 17.60 -10.78
CA VAL A 183 -30.49 16.83 -9.96
C VAL A 183 -30.23 15.33 -10.11
N LEU A 184 -30.03 14.86 -11.34
CA LEU A 184 -29.69 13.47 -11.62
C LEU A 184 -28.31 13.10 -11.01
N ALA A 185 -27.33 14.01 -11.11
CA ALA A 185 -26.01 13.82 -10.50
C ALA A 185 -26.09 13.68 -8.97
N ALA A 186 -26.87 14.54 -8.30
CA ALA A 186 -27.08 14.42 -6.86
C ALA A 186 -27.66 13.04 -6.49
N ARG A 187 -28.66 12.54 -7.23
CA ARG A 187 -29.24 11.21 -6.99
C ARG A 187 -28.23 10.07 -7.16
N VAL A 188 -27.40 10.14 -8.22
CA VAL A 188 -26.35 9.14 -8.46
C VAL A 188 -25.30 9.17 -7.35
N ILE A 189 -24.82 10.36 -6.96
CA ILE A 189 -23.82 10.53 -5.89
C ILE A 189 -24.36 10.00 -4.56
N THR A 190 -25.59 10.34 -4.18
CA THR A 190 -26.21 9.85 -2.95
C THR A 190 -26.27 8.33 -2.93
N ARG A 191 -26.67 7.70 -4.05
CA ARG A 191 -26.73 6.23 -4.14
C ARG A 191 -25.35 5.58 -4.04
N LEU A 192 -24.32 6.19 -4.63
CA LEU A 192 -22.94 5.68 -4.57
C LEU A 192 -22.29 5.88 -3.18
N ALA A 193 -22.76 6.85 -2.40
CA ALA A 193 -22.26 7.13 -1.06
C ALA A 193 -22.82 6.17 0.01
N GLU A 194 -23.86 5.39 -0.30
CA GLU A 194 -24.40 4.39 0.61
C GLU A 194 -23.40 3.22 0.78
N PRO A 195 -22.94 2.92 2.01
CA PRO A 195 -22.01 1.83 2.23
C PRO A 195 -22.61 0.48 1.81
N GLY A 196 -21.82 -0.34 1.13
CA GLY A 196 -22.19 -1.72 0.84
C GLY A 196 -22.35 -2.59 2.09
N PRO A 197 -22.94 -3.79 1.94
CA PRO A 197 -22.98 -4.77 3.03
C PRO A 197 -21.57 -5.23 3.41
N ILE A 198 -21.43 -5.77 4.62
CA ILE A 198 -20.19 -6.42 5.06
C ILE A 198 -19.89 -7.60 4.14
N ARG A 199 -18.65 -7.69 3.66
CA ARG A 199 -18.12 -8.78 2.85
C ARG A 199 -16.78 -9.22 3.44
N LEU A 200 -16.74 -10.44 3.94
CA LEU A 200 -15.55 -11.01 4.57
C LEU A 200 -14.95 -12.09 3.67
N THR A 201 -13.66 -11.95 3.39
CA THR A 201 -12.86 -13.02 2.78
C THR A 201 -12.25 -13.90 3.88
N PRO A 202 -11.82 -15.14 3.57
CA PRO A 202 -11.13 -15.99 4.55
C PRO A 202 -9.90 -15.31 5.17
N VAL A 203 -9.18 -14.49 4.41
CA VAL A 203 -8.01 -13.72 4.90
C VAL A 203 -8.44 -12.67 5.93
N MET A 204 -9.52 -11.93 5.63
CA MET A 204 -10.06 -10.92 6.55
C MET A 204 -10.59 -11.55 7.83
N THR A 205 -11.33 -12.66 7.74
CA THR A 205 -11.81 -13.40 8.91
C THR A 205 -10.66 -13.85 9.80
N ARG A 206 -9.62 -14.46 9.22
CA ARG A 206 -8.42 -14.88 9.96
C ARG A 206 -7.74 -13.71 10.65
N PHE A 207 -7.64 -12.56 10.00
CA PHE A 207 -7.09 -11.34 10.60
C PHE A 207 -7.93 -10.88 11.79
N LEU A 208 -9.25 -10.80 11.65
CA LEU A 208 -10.16 -10.37 12.71
C LEU A 208 -10.12 -11.32 13.92
N GLU A 209 -10.09 -12.64 13.69
CA GLU A 209 -9.99 -13.64 14.75
C GLU A 209 -8.65 -13.55 15.50
N ALA A 210 -7.54 -13.44 14.77
CA ALA A 210 -6.22 -13.29 15.37
C ALA A 210 -6.10 -11.97 16.16
N ALA A 211 -6.60 -10.87 15.61
CA ALA A 211 -6.65 -9.60 16.30
C ALA A 211 -7.55 -9.64 17.53
N ALA A 212 -8.69 -10.33 17.46
CA ALA A 212 -9.60 -10.48 18.60
C ALA A 212 -8.95 -11.22 19.77
N GLY A 213 -8.16 -12.26 19.51
CA GLY A 213 -7.41 -12.99 20.54
C GLY A 213 -6.22 -12.22 21.11
N ALA A 214 -5.66 -11.25 20.38
CA ALA A 214 -4.50 -10.47 20.80
C ALA A 214 -4.87 -9.16 21.53
N LEU A 215 -6.14 -8.77 21.51
CA LEU A 215 -6.63 -7.51 22.06
C LEU A 215 -7.45 -7.73 23.35
N PRO A 216 -7.61 -6.69 24.19
CA PRO A 216 -8.46 -6.78 25.37
C PRO A 216 -9.87 -7.27 25.05
N GLU A 217 -10.48 -8.02 25.98
CA GLU A 217 -11.77 -8.73 25.78
C GLU A 217 -12.87 -7.85 25.18
N GLN A 218 -12.99 -6.60 25.64
CA GLN A 218 -13.97 -5.64 25.12
C GLN A 218 -13.80 -5.40 23.61
N VAL A 219 -12.56 -5.21 23.14
CA VAL A 219 -12.26 -4.98 21.72
C VAL A 219 -12.34 -6.28 20.95
N GLY A 220 -11.82 -7.38 21.52
CA GLY A 220 -11.88 -8.70 20.90
C GLY A 220 -13.31 -9.17 20.63
N SER A 221 -14.24 -8.95 21.57
CA SER A 221 -15.66 -9.24 21.40
C SER A 221 -16.29 -8.45 20.25
N LEU A 222 -15.93 -7.16 20.10
CA LEU A 222 -16.40 -6.34 18.98
C LEU A 222 -15.88 -6.84 17.63
N LEU A 223 -14.60 -7.21 17.56
CA LEU A 223 -14.01 -7.79 16.35
C LEU A 223 -14.67 -9.13 16.00
N GLY A 224 -14.97 -9.98 16.99
CA GLY A 224 -15.72 -11.22 16.80
C GLY A 224 -17.14 -10.99 16.25
N ARG A 225 -17.85 -9.96 16.73
CA ARG A 225 -19.16 -9.58 16.18
C ARG A 225 -19.06 -9.09 14.73
N ILE A 226 -18.02 -8.33 14.38
CA ILE A 226 -17.78 -7.90 12.99
C ILE A 226 -17.50 -9.11 12.11
N ALA A 227 -16.68 -10.06 12.58
CA ALA A 227 -16.42 -11.31 11.86
C ALA A 227 -17.69 -12.16 11.66
N ALA A 228 -18.68 -12.03 12.55
CA ALA A 228 -20.01 -12.63 12.42
C ALA A 228 -21.00 -11.81 11.56
N GLY A 229 -20.58 -10.68 10.98
CA GLY A 229 -21.41 -9.84 10.09
C GLY A 229 -22.30 -8.82 10.81
N ASP A 230 -22.09 -8.57 12.11
CA ASP A 230 -22.88 -7.58 12.85
C ASP A 230 -22.44 -6.14 12.54
N ALA A 231 -23.20 -5.47 11.67
CA ALA A 231 -22.95 -4.09 11.27
C ALA A 231 -23.02 -3.07 12.43
N ASN A 232 -23.65 -3.41 13.57
CA ASN A 232 -23.72 -2.51 14.71
C ASN A 232 -22.44 -2.53 15.56
N ALA A 233 -21.66 -3.62 15.52
CA ALA A 233 -20.42 -3.74 16.27
C ALA A 233 -19.35 -2.72 15.84
N ASP A 234 -19.33 -2.38 14.56
CA ASP A 234 -18.44 -1.36 13.98
C ASP A 234 -18.71 0.07 14.51
N ARG A 235 -19.97 0.43 14.79
CA ARG A 235 -20.26 1.72 15.44
C ARG A 235 -19.67 1.78 16.85
N ALA A 236 -19.70 0.66 17.57
CA ALA A 236 -19.15 0.58 18.91
C ALA A 236 -17.60 0.64 18.93
N LEU A 237 -16.93 0.17 17.86
CA LEU A 237 -15.47 0.33 17.73
C LEU A 237 -15.03 1.79 17.75
N GLY A 238 -15.79 2.69 17.10
CA GLY A 238 -15.46 4.12 17.09
C GLY A 238 -15.45 4.79 18.48
N ALA A 239 -16.01 4.14 19.51
CA ALA A 239 -15.97 4.61 20.89
C ALA A 239 -14.76 4.06 21.68
N VAL A 240 -14.09 3.02 21.18
CA VAL A 240 -13.02 2.29 21.90
C VAL A 240 -11.67 2.28 21.17
N CYS A 241 -11.61 2.66 19.90
CA CYS A 241 -10.38 2.78 19.14
C CYS A 241 -10.25 4.14 18.44
N ASP A 242 -9.03 4.48 18.04
CA ASP A 242 -8.76 5.69 17.26
C ASP A 242 -9.66 5.73 16.00
N PRO A 243 -10.27 6.88 15.67
CA PRO A 243 -11.14 7.00 14.50
C PRO A 243 -10.51 6.55 13.18
N MET A 244 -9.19 6.66 13.04
CA MET A 244 -8.46 6.15 11.89
C MET A 244 -8.58 4.63 11.76
N TYR A 245 -8.39 3.88 12.85
CA TYR A 245 -8.49 2.42 12.84
C TYR A 245 -9.92 1.94 12.62
N ALA A 246 -10.91 2.64 13.18
CA ALA A 246 -12.32 2.37 12.87
C ALA A 246 -12.63 2.57 11.37
N ARG A 247 -12.09 3.62 10.75
CA ARG A 247 -12.23 3.85 9.30
C ARG A 247 -11.51 2.77 8.48
N ALA A 248 -10.32 2.35 8.88
CA ALA A 248 -9.57 1.29 8.22
C ALA A 248 -10.33 -0.05 8.28
N LEU A 249 -10.86 -0.44 9.44
CA LEU A 249 -11.67 -1.64 9.58
C LEU A 249 -12.97 -1.57 8.75
N ARG A 250 -13.62 -0.40 8.69
CA ARG A 250 -14.78 -0.18 7.81
C ARG A 250 -14.47 -0.42 6.34
N ALA A 251 -13.35 0.12 5.88
CA ALA A 251 -12.89 -0.01 4.50
C ALA A 251 -12.42 -1.44 4.18
N LEU A 252 -11.89 -2.16 5.17
CA LEU A 252 -11.47 -3.55 5.03
C LEU A 252 -12.65 -4.48 4.78
N VAL A 253 -13.76 -4.31 5.52
CA VAL A 253 -14.89 -5.26 5.51
C VAL A 253 -16.02 -4.89 4.55
N ARG A 254 -15.87 -3.83 3.77
CA ARG A 254 -16.89 -3.37 2.80
C ARG A 254 -16.19 -2.99 1.49
N ASP A 255 -16.90 -3.18 0.39
CA ASP A 255 -16.45 -2.73 -0.93
C ASP A 255 -16.67 -1.24 -1.11
#